data_AF-A0A7K6UYH6-F1
#
_entry.id   AF-A0A7K6UYH6-F1
#
_cell.length_a   1.000
_cell.length_b   1.000
_cell.length_c   1.000
_cell.angle_alpha   90.00
_cell.angle_beta   90.00
_cell.angle_gamma   90.00
#
_symmetry.space_group_name_H-M   'P 1'
#
loop_
_entity.id
_entity.type
_entity.pdbx_description
1 polymer ?
#
loop_
_entity_poly.entity_id
_entity_poly.type
_entity_poly.pdbx_seq_one_letter_code
_entity_poly.pdbx_strand_id
1 'polypeptide(L)'
;MQSANVLLRKIVRSSMLPLAAQHGMKKDLFPLSRTLSLSLHLKQDKLCEPSEKVDLDEWKKVMKSGLQEEVSEMVSEPKELSSLAAARETLEMWRLAGRAVPENITEDQLKTFMECPSKSAKKKYLKYLHLKELYKKNSKRKTDEKRERRLEEQDEASKPEESRKSSFLCLWSSTMDKAYNWRAAQSMIFGQPLVFDMSYEKEMSVREVTNTVRQIALSEGCNRRSLEPFHIHLCNFKDDSLYHREFVKHYREAWGKLLITVTDKCYTEIFPKDKLIYLTADSPKVMKTFEHDKIYIVGSMVDKSIKTGVSLARAKRLGLETAALPLEKYLLWSRGAKNLTLDQMMHILLTLKDTADWKKALEFVPKRKYCGFVNKPVKELKKTLDLINTLRLGKGREEVGKQFAKNYSKKYKLK
;
A
#
# COMPACT_ATOMS: atom_id res chain seq x y z
N MET A 1 -4.49 4.09 60.58
CA MET A 1 -5.18 5.30 60.09
C MET A 1 -5.33 5.15 58.58
N GLN A 2 -6.39 4.51 58.07
CA GLN A 2 -7.75 5.04 57.93
C GLN A 2 -7.82 6.39 57.20
N SER A 3 -8.69 6.41 56.18
CA SER A 3 -9.29 7.56 55.50
C SER A 3 -8.57 8.12 54.27
N ALA A 4 -8.98 7.63 53.09
CA ALA A 4 -9.57 8.47 52.02
C ALA A 4 -9.87 7.62 50.77
N ASN A 5 -10.80 6.68 50.90
CA ASN A 5 -11.62 6.21 49.79
C ASN A 5 -12.96 6.94 49.92
N VAL A 6 -13.68 7.14 48.80
CA VAL A 6 -15.02 7.76 48.66
C VAL A 6 -15.00 9.25 48.30
N LEU A 7 -14.85 9.55 46.99
CA LEU A 7 -15.74 10.47 46.27
C LEU A 7 -15.49 10.37 44.76
N LEU A 8 -16.57 10.44 43.97
CA LEU A 8 -16.66 10.40 42.49
C LEU A 8 -16.96 9.03 41.82
N ARG A 9 -17.87 8.27 42.43
CA ARG A 9 -18.92 7.55 41.69
C ARG A 9 -20.28 8.19 42.02
N LYS A 10 -20.82 9.03 41.12
CA LYS A 10 -22.26 9.32 40.89
C LYS A 10 -22.42 10.61 40.08
N ILE A 11 -22.44 10.51 38.74
CA ILE A 11 -23.38 11.26 37.89
C ILE A 11 -23.79 10.32 36.75
N VAL A 12 -24.99 9.78 36.86
CA VAL A 12 -25.71 9.02 35.82
C VAL A 12 -27.10 9.64 35.74
N ARG A 13 -27.56 9.88 34.49
CA ARG A 13 -28.85 10.45 34.04
C ARG A 13 -28.90 11.99 34.16
N SER A 14 -29.27 12.78 33.16
CA SER A 14 -30.22 12.57 32.05
C SER A 14 -30.00 13.59 30.92
N SER A 15 -30.07 13.16 29.66
CA SER A 15 -30.68 13.94 28.57
C SER A 15 -30.87 13.04 27.34
N MET A 16 -32.01 12.35 27.35
CA MET A 16 -32.69 11.95 26.12
C MET A 16 -33.52 13.16 25.69
N LEU A 17 -33.38 13.62 24.45
CA LEU A 17 -34.48 14.08 23.60
C LEU A 17 -34.04 14.05 22.11
N PRO A 18 -34.97 13.81 21.18
CA PRO A 18 -34.72 13.37 19.81
C PRO A 18 -34.78 14.53 18.81
N LEU A 19 -34.13 14.37 17.66
CA LEU A 19 -34.52 15.10 16.46
C LEU A 19 -34.90 14.09 15.36
N ALA A 20 -36.21 13.94 15.18
CA ALA A 20 -36.79 13.50 13.94
C ALA A 20 -36.65 14.62 12.89
N ALA A 21 -36.22 14.28 11.69
CA ALA A 21 -36.44 15.11 10.51
C ALA A 21 -36.93 14.21 9.37
N GLN A 22 -38.01 14.67 8.78
CA GLN A 22 -38.96 13.91 7.99
C GLN A 22 -38.48 13.59 6.57
N HIS A 23 -39.12 12.55 6.06
CA HIS A 23 -39.12 12.07 4.69
C HIS A 23 -39.64 13.15 3.72
N GLY A 24 -38.94 13.36 2.60
CA GLY A 24 -39.42 14.17 1.47
C GLY A 24 -38.84 13.67 0.15
N MET A 25 -39.67 12.95 -0.61
CA MET A 25 -39.39 12.48 -1.97
C MET A 25 -39.33 13.66 -2.98
N LYS A 26 -38.39 13.62 -3.94
CA LYS A 26 -38.62 13.95 -5.37
C LYS A 26 -37.40 13.70 -6.26
N LYS A 27 -37.60 12.74 -7.19
CA LYS A 27 -37.34 12.73 -8.64
C LYS A 27 -35.92 13.01 -9.19
N ASP A 28 -35.39 11.95 -9.80
CA ASP A 28 -34.75 11.85 -11.12
C ASP A 28 -34.14 13.10 -11.74
N LEU A 29 -32.83 13.02 -12.06
CA LEU A 29 -32.22 13.64 -13.24
C LEU A 29 -30.85 12.98 -13.51
N PHE A 30 -30.77 12.22 -14.60
CA PHE A 30 -29.55 11.64 -15.17
C PHE A 30 -28.68 12.73 -15.83
N PRO A 31 -27.34 12.61 -15.83
CA PRO A 31 -26.51 13.29 -16.82
C PRO A 31 -26.23 12.37 -18.02
N LEU A 32 -26.61 12.91 -19.18
CA LEU A 32 -26.52 12.36 -20.53
C LEU A 32 -25.08 12.02 -20.96
N SER A 33 -24.90 10.80 -21.45
CA SER A 33 -23.77 10.39 -22.28
C SER A 33 -23.89 10.99 -23.68
N ARG A 34 -22.90 11.77 -24.12
CA ARG A 34 -22.76 12.21 -25.51
C ARG A 34 -22.23 11.04 -26.36
N THR A 35 -23.09 10.48 -27.19
CA THR A 35 -22.75 9.55 -28.26
C THR A 35 -22.57 10.34 -29.56
N LEU A 36 -21.38 10.27 -30.17
CA LEU A 36 -21.15 10.84 -31.50
C LEU A 36 -21.73 9.89 -32.56
N SER A 37 -22.62 10.45 -33.38
CA SER A 37 -23.29 9.81 -34.50
C SER A 37 -22.30 9.62 -35.67
N LEU A 38 -22.18 8.39 -36.16
CA LEU A 38 -21.55 8.09 -37.45
C LEU A 38 -22.66 8.05 -38.49
N SER A 39 -22.67 9.02 -39.41
CA SER A 39 -23.50 8.96 -40.61
C SER A 39 -22.90 8.00 -41.63
N LEU A 40 -23.78 7.28 -42.32
CA LEU A 40 -23.49 6.22 -43.27
C LEU A 40 -24.17 6.58 -44.59
N HIS A 41 -23.46 6.27 -45.70
CA HIS A 41 -23.88 6.13 -47.11
C HIS A 41 -23.35 7.19 -48.09
N LEU A 42 -22.49 6.73 -49.01
CA LEU A 42 -22.90 6.40 -50.39
C LEU A 42 -21.76 5.68 -51.14
N LYS A 43 -22.07 4.52 -51.76
CA LYS A 43 -21.38 3.95 -52.94
C LYS A 43 -22.07 4.57 -54.19
N GLN A 44 -21.46 4.82 -55.36
CA GLN A 44 -20.79 3.89 -56.27
C GLN A 44 -19.93 4.62 -57.35
N ASP A 45 -18.84 3.95 -57.72
CA ASP A 45 -18.25 3.63 -59.05
C ASP A 45 -17.99 4.70 -60.14
N LYS A 46 -16.71 4.84 -60.54
CA LYS A 46 -16.21 4.75 -61.95
C LYS A 46 -14.66 4.69 -62.04
N LEU A 47 -14.19 3.90 -63.01
CA LEU A 47 -12.81 3.49 -63.33
C LEU A 47 -11.94 4.57 -64.00
N CYS A 48 -10.62 4.55 -63.74
CA CYS A 48 -9.56 4.81 -64.74
C CYS A 48 -8.20 4.20 -64.25
N GLU A 49 -7.38 3.75 -65.21
CA GLU A 49 -6.21 2.84 -65.20
C GLU A 49 -4.88 3.39 -64.56
N PRO A 50 -3.77 2.60 -64.46
CA PRO A 50 -2.88 2.55 -63.30
C PRO A 50 -1.63 3.44 -63.41
N SER A 51 -1.20 4.04 -62.28
CA SER A 51 0.11 4.66 -62.13
C SER A 51 1.07 3.75 -61.35
N GLU A 52 2.13 3.35 -62.03
CA GLU A 52 3.49 3.03 -61.54
C GLU A 52 3.64 2.31 -60.19
N LYS A 53 4.04 1.03 -60.26
CA LYS A 53 4.56 0.28 -59.12
C LYS A 53 5.89 0.89 -58.69
N VAL A 54 5.93 1.49 -57.51
CA VAL A 54 7.17 1.86 -56.83
C VAL A 54 7.96 0.60 -56.48
N ASP A 55 9.17 0.49 -57.04
CA ASP A 55 10.09 -0.61 -56.76
C ASP A 55 10.75 -0.41 -55.38
N LEU A 56 10.33 -1.26 -54.43
CA LEU A 56 10.79 -1.25 -53.05
C LEU A 56 12.24 -1.72 -52.89
N ASP A 57 12.80 -2.41 -53.88
CA ASP A 57 14.16 -2.94 -53.81
C ASP A 57 15.20 -1.89 -54.25
N GLU A 58 14.82 -0.97 -55.13
CA GLU A 58 15.63 0.20 -55.46
C GLU A 58 15.75 1.15 -54.25
N TRP A 59 14.65 1.36 -53.52
CA TRP A 59 14.62 2.14 -52.28
C TRP A 59 15.47 1.53 -51.15
N LYS A 60 15.46 0.18 -51.01
CA LYS A 60 16.34 -0.51 -50.05
C LYS A 60 17.81 -0.38 -50.42
N LYS A 61 18.13 -0.30 -51.71
CA LYS A 61 19.50 -0.18 -52.21
C LYS A 61 20.08 1.20 -51.87
N VAL A 62 19.28 2.26 -52.07
CA VAL A 62 19.63 3.64 -51.70
C VAL A 62 19.87 3.81 -50.19
N MET A 63 19.06 3.14 -49.36
CA MET A 63 19.25 3.16 -47.90
C MET A 63 20.47 2.37 -47.42
N LYS A 64 20.90 1.35 -48.18
CA LYS A 64 22.11 0.56 -47.85
C LYS A 64 23.41 1.22 -48.33
N SER A 65 23.38 2.02 -49.38
CA SER A 65 24.57 2.74 -49.87
C SER A 65 24.97 3.93 -49.00
N GLY A 66 24.10 4.42 -48.12
CA GLY A 66 24.41 5.47 -47.15
C GLY A 66 25.13 4.99 -45.88
N LEU A 67 25.62 3.74 -45.85
CA LEU A 67 26.12 3.09 -44.65
C LEU A 67 27.38 2.27 -44.92
N GLN A 68 28.38 2.88 -45.56
CA GLN A 68 29.78 2.44 -45.47
C GLN A 68 30.71 3.67 -45.41
N GLU A 69 31.75 3.52 -44.56
CA GLU A 69 32.84 4.45 -44.22
C GLU A 69 32.47 5.55 -43.19
N GLU A 70 33.05 5.64 -41.99
CA GLU A 70 34.35 5.15 -41.48
C GLU A 70 34.24 4.62 -40.04
N VAL A 71 34.96 3.53 -39.78
CA VAL A 71 35.39 3.14 -38.43
C VAL A 71 36.81 3.68 -38.27
N SER A 72 37.00 4.63 -37.36
CA SER A 72 38.28 4.79 -36.68
C SER A 72 38.07 5.11 -35.21
N GLU A 73 39.08 4.73 -34.46
CA GLU A 73 39.09 4.29 -33.09
C GLU A 73 39.36 5.48 -32.15
N MET A 74 38.34 5.98 -31.43
CA MET A 74 38.56 6.73 -30.19
C MET A 74 37.29 6.90 -29.35
N VAL A 75 37.47 6.73 -28.04
CA VAL A 75 36.64 7.18 -26.92
C VAL A 75 35.41 6.31 -26.56
N SER A 76 35.35 5.85 -25.32
CA SER A 76 34.23 5.15 -24.69
C SER A 76 33.12 6.09 -24.16
N GLU A 77 33.33 7.42 -24.21
CA GLU A 77 32.37 8.44 -23.77
C GLU A 77 31.35 8.94 -24.85
N PRO A 78 31.65 9.04 -26.16
CA PRO A 78 30.73 9.60 -27.14
C PRO A 78 29.52 8.69 -27.38
N LYS A 79 29.70 7.37 -27.22
CA LYS A 79 28.61 6.39 -27.37
C LYS A 79 27.56 6.51 -26.26
N GLU A 80 27.96 6.80 -25.03
CA GLU A 80 27.00 7.00 -23.92
C GLU A 80 26.21 8.30 -24.10
N LEU A 81 26.88 9.40 -24.47
CA LEU A 81 26.23 10.68 -24.74
C LEU A 81 25.28 10.62 -25.94
N SER A 82 25.67 9.94 -27.02
CA SER A 82 24.82 9.69 -28.19
C SER A 82 23.59 8.83 -27.83
N SER A 83 23.77 7.81 -26.99
CA SER A 83 22.71 6.97 -26.45
C SER A 83 21.70 7.77 -25.61
N LEU A 84 22.18 8.67 -24.74
CA LEU A 84 21.34 9.50 -23.89
C LEU A 84 20.57 10.56 -24.69
N ALA A 85 21.20 11.15 -25.71
CA ALA A 85 20.54 12.06 -26.63
C ALA A 85 19.39 11.38 -27.38
N ALA A 86 19.63 10.19 -27.96
CA ALA A 86 18.60 9.40 -28.64
C ALA A 86 17.45 9.01 -27.69
N ALA A 87 17.76 8.75 -26.42
CA ALA A 87 16.75 8.47 -25.40
C ALA A 87 15.85 9.70 -25.13
N ARG A 88 16.44 10.89 -25.01
CA ARG A 88 15.71 12.16 -24.82
C ARG A 88 14.84 12.50 -26.02
N GLU A 89 15.34 12.33 -27.24
CA GLU A 89 14.55 12.51 -28.46
C GLU A 89 13.37 11.53 -28.53
N THR A 90 13.59 10.27 -28.16
CA THR A 90 12.51 9.26 -28.10
C THR A 90 11.40 9.68 -27.13
N LEU A 91 11.78 10.25 -25.99
CA LEU A 91 10.84 10.75 -24.98
C LEU A 91 10.04 11.95 -25.48
N GLU A 92 10.71 12.88 -26.16
CA GLU A 92 10.06 14.07 -26.74
C GLU A 92 9.07 13.68 -27.84
N MET A 93 9.47 12.77 -28.74
CA MET A 93 8.56 12.20 -29.73
C MET A 93 7.33 11.56 -29.07
N TRP A 94 7.49 10.82 -27.97
CA TRP A 94 6.36 10.21 -27.27
C TRP A 94 5.46 11.23 -26.57
N ARG A 95 6.04 12.34 -26.09
CA ARG A 95 5.31 13.47 -25.52
C ARG A 95 4.45 14.15 -26.59
N LEU A 96 5.03 14.43 -27.76
CA LEU A 96 4.31 14.98 -28.93
C LEU A 96 3.21 14.05 -29.42
N ALA A 97 3.42 12.73 -29.36
CA ALA A 97 2.41 11.72 -29.67
C ALA A 97 1.31 11.56 -28.58
N GLY A 98 1.25 12.45 -27.59
CA GLY A 98 0.23 12.45 -26.53
C GLY A 98 0.34 11.29 -25.54
N ARG A 99 1.52 10.67 -25.42
CA ARG A 99 1.74 9.61 -24.43
C ARG A 99 1.98 10.21 -23.04
N ALA A 100 1.66 9.44 -22.00
CA ALA A 100 1.92 9.81 -20.62
C ALA A 100 3.43 9.78 -20.30
N VAL A 101 4.10 10.91 -20.54
CA VAL A 101 5.53 11.14 -20.27
C VAL A 101 5.65 12.28 -19.23
N PRO A 102 6.50 12.14 -18.19
CA PRO A 102 6.73 13.21 -17.21
C PRO A 102 7.31 14.47 -17.86
N GLU A 103 7.12 15.65 -17.29
CA GLU A 103 7.74 16.89 -17.76
C GLU A 103 9.24 16.91 -17.45
N ASN A 104 9.62 16.49 -16.24
CA ASN A 104 11.01 16.50 -15.76
C ASN A 104 11.50 15.07 -15.49
N ILE A 105 12.60 14.66 -16.14
CA ILE A 105 13.22 13.34 -15.98
C ILE A 105 14.68 13.54 -15.54
N THR A 106 15.07 12.91 -14.43
CA THR A 106 16.45 12.96 -13.92
C THR A 106 17.35 11.97 -14.68
N GLU A 107 18.67 12.19 -14.65
CA GLU A 107 19.63 11.33 -15.36
C GLU A 107 19.53 9.85 -14.94
N ASP A 108 19.39 9.58 -13.64
CA ASP A 108 19.18 8.21 -13.12
C ASP A 108 17.90 7.55 -13.66
N GLN A 109 16.84 8.34 -13.87
CA GLN A 109 15.58 7.83 -14.42
C GLN A 109 15.71 7.56 -15.91
N LEU A 110 16.52 8.36 -16.61
CA LEU A 110 16.85 8.13 -18.01
C LEU A 110 17.67 6.84 -18.16
N LYS A 111 18.67 6.63 -17.30
CA LYS A 111 19.43 5.37 -17.23
C LYS A 111 18.51 4.17 -16.99
N THR A 112 17.60 4.26 -16.02
CA THR A 112 16.61 3.20 -15.73
C THR A 112 15.67 2.95 -16.92
N PHE A 113 15.29 4.00 -17.67
CA PHE A 113 14.48 3.88 -18.88
C PHE A 113 15.22 3.13 -19.99
N MET A 114 16.53 3.36 -20.13
CA MET A 114 17.38 2.67 -21.10
C MET A 114 17.54 1.19 -20.76
N GLU A 115 17.70 0.87 -19.49
CA GLU A 115 17.81 -0.51 -18.97
C GLU A 115 16.51 -1.32 -19.09
N CYS A 116 15.37 -0.70 -19.43
CA CYS A 116 14.11 -1.42 -19.59
C CYS A 116 14.13 -2.38 -20.80
N PRO A 117 13.78 -3.67 -20.61
CA PRO A 117 14.02 -4.73 -21.61
C PRO A 117 13.08 -4.70 -22.82
N SER A 118 11.97 -3.95 -22.77
CA SER A 118 10.98 -3.92 -23.86
C SER A 118 10.31 -2.56 -24.02
N LYS A 119 9.79 -2.27 -25.23
CA LYS A 119 8.98 -1.06 -25.49
C LYS A 119 7.78 -0.94 -24.54
N SER A 120 7.15 -2.07 -24.18
CA SER A 120 6.04 -2.09 -23.21
C SER A 120 6.49 -1.77 -21.78
N ALA A 121 7.66 -2.28 -21.36
CA ALA A 121 8.25 -1.93 -20.06
C ALA A 121 8.60 -0.44 -20.00
N LYS A 122 9.22 0.11 -21.06
CA LYS A 122 9.51 1.54 -21.21
C LYS A 122 8.25 2.41 -21.09
N LYS A 123 7.17 2.07 -21.82
CA LYS A 123 5.87 2.75 -21.70
C LYS A 123 5.28 2.70 -20.29
N LYS A 124 5.36 1.53 -19.63
CA LYS A 124 4.84 1.34 -18.26
C LYS A 124 5.65 2.15 -17.24
N TYR A 125 6.97 2.23 -17.42
CA TYR A 125 7.87 3.03 -16.58
C TYR A 125 7.57 4.53 -16.71
N LEU A 126 7.47 5.05 -17.93
CA LEU A 126 7.14 6.46 -18.15
C LEU A 126 5.75 6.83 -17.63
N LYS A 127 4.74 5.97 -17.86
CA LYS A 127 3.41 6.16 -17.28
C LYS A 127 3.45 6.22 -15.76
N TYR A 128 4.27 5.38 -15.13
CA TYR A 128 4.48 5.40 -13.68
C TYR A 128 5.12 6.72 -13.21
N LEU A 129 6.16 7.19 -13.90
CA LEU A 129 6.80 8.47 -13.57
C LEU A 129 5.84 9.65 -13.77
N HIS A 130 5.09 9.68 -14.86
CA HIS A 130 4.14 10.76 -15.16
C HIS A 130 3.03 10.81 -14.11
N LEU A 131 2.48 9.65 -13.75
CA LEU A 131 1.49 9.54 -12.69
C LEU A 131 2.06 10.00 -11.33
N LYS A 132 3.31 9.66 -11.01
CA LYS A 132 4.00 10.12 -9.80
C LYS A 132 4.15 11.65 -9.78
N GLU A 133 4.47 12.26 -10.92
CA GLU A 133 4.54 13.72 -11.05
C GLU A 133 3.17 14.37 -10.85
N LEU A 134 2.12 13.85 -11.49
CA LEU A 134 0.75 14.32 -11.28
C LEU A 134 0.32 14.22 -9.81
N TYR A 135 0.65 13.12 -9.13
CA TYR A 135 0.40 12.99 -7.69
C TYR A 135 1.15 14.04 -6.88
N LYS A 136 2.41 14.36 -7.24
CA LYS A 136 3.21 15.39 -6.57
C LYS A 136 2.60 16.79 -6.80
N LYS A 137 2.23 17.11 -8.04
CA LYS A 137 1.56 18.37 -8.39
C LYS A 137 0.22 18.52 -7.67
N ASN A 138 -0.61 17.49 -7.67
CA ASN A 138 -1.89 17.49 -6.95
C ASN A 138 -1.70 17.59 -5.43
N SER A 139 -0.69 16.93 -4.86
CA SER A 139 -0.37 17.06 -3.43
C SER A 139 0.11 18.46 -3.08
N LYS A 140 0.94 19.08 -3.93
CA LYS A 140 1.39 20.46 -3.78
C LYS A 140 0.19 21.41 -3.85
N ARG A 141 -0.65 21.28 -4.89
CA ARG A 141 -1.88 22.05 -5.04
C ARG A 141 -2.79 21.93 -3.81
N LYS A 142 -3.03 20.71 -3.30
CA LYS A 142 -3.79 20.50 -2.05
C LYS A 142 -3.13 21.12 -0.82
N THR A 143 -1.80 21.24 -0.80
CA THR A 143 -1.07 21.87 0.31
C THR A 143 -1.16 23.38 0.21
N ASP A 144 -1.02 23.93 -1.00
CA ASP A 144 -1.16 25.36 -1.30
C ASP A 144 -2.60 25.81 -1.04
N GLU A 145 -3.61 25.09 -1.52
CA GLU A 145 -5.04 25.32 -1.21
C GLU A 145 -5.32 25.27 0.31
N LYS A 146 -4.58 24.44 1.08
CA LYS A 146 -4.69 24.43 2.55
C LYS A 146 -3.96 25.61 3.19
N ARG A 147 -2.87 26.08 2.59
CA ARG A 147 -2.11 27.24 3.06
C ARG A 147 -2.89 28.52 2.80
N GLU A 148 -3.47 28.66 1.61
CA GLU A 148 -4.37 29.76 1.24
C GLU A 148 -5.57 29.80 2.17
N ARG A 149 -6.28 28.68 2.37
CA ARG A 149 -7.37 28.62 3.39
C ARG A 149 -6.92 29.03 4.79
N ARG A 150 -5.72 28.66 5.23
CA ARG A 150 -5.18 29.09 6.55
C ARG A 150 -4.86 30.57 6.60
N LEU A 151 -4.42 31.17 5.49
CA LEU A 151 -4.14 32.59 5.39
C LEU A 151 -5.46 33.39 5.34
N GLU A 152 -6.44 32.93 4.56
CA GLU A 152 -7.80 33.46 4.53
C GLU A 152 -8.48 33.37 5.91
N GLU A 153 -8.37 32.22 6.58
CA GLU A 153 -8.83 32.03 7.97
C GLU A 153 -8.08 32.92 8.97
N GLN A 154 -6.81 33.26 8.72
CA GLN A 154 -6.03 34.18 9.58
C GLN A 154 -6.42 35.65 9.37
N ASP A 155 -6.69 36.06 8.13
CA ASP A 155 -7.16 37.40 7.81
C ASP A 155 -8.60 37.63 8.33
N GLU A 156 -9.46 36.61 8.26
CA GLU A 156 -10.82 36.63 8.85
C GLU A 156 -10.82 36.46 10.39
N ALA A 157 -9.82 35.78 10.97
CA ALA A 157 -9.63 35.63 12.43
C ALA A 157 -9.02 36.86 13.12
N SER A 158 -8.96 38.01 12.43
CA SER A 158 -8.80 39.33 13.03
C SER A 158 -9.94 39.69 14.01
N LYS A 159 -10.99 38.85 14.11
CA LYS A 159 -11.94 38.82 15.23
C LYS A 159 -11.41 37.96 16.40
N PRO A 160 -11.40 38.47 17.65
CA PRO A 160 -10.62 37.90 18.78
C PRO A 160 -11.04 36.50 19.28
N GLU A 161 -12.11 35.90 18.74
CA GLU A 161 -12.66 34.64 19.23
C GLU A 161 -12.14 33.40 18.45
N GLU A 162 -11.69 33.58 17.20
CA GLU A 162 -11.34 32.47 16.30
C GLU A 162 -9.84 32.13 16.33
N SER A 163 -8.96 33.11 16.56
CA SER A 163 -7.51 32.91 16.70
C SER A 163 -7.12 32.06 17.93
N ARG A 164 -7.97 32.08 18.97
CA ARG A 164 -7.84 31.21 20.15
C ARG A 164 -7.93 29.74 19.76
N LYS A 165 -8.91 29.35 18.93
CA LYS A 165 -9.16 27.93 18.56
C LYS A 165 -7.97 27.32 17.81
N SER A 166 -7.34 28.05 16.89
CA SER A 166 -6.15 27.59 16.15
C SER A 166 -4.92 27.46 17.07
N SER A 167 -4.73 28.42 17.98
CA SER A 167 -3.66 28.39 18.97
C SER A 167 -3.82 27.21 19.95
N PHE A 168 -5.05 26.93 20.40
CA PHE A 168 -5.36 25.76 21.23
C PHE A 168 -5.09 24.44 20.51
N LEU A 169 -5.44 24.31 19.22
CA LEU A 169 -5.18 23.11 18.43
C LEU A 169 -3.67 22.84 18.26
N CYS A 170 -2.88 23.88 17.99
CA CYS A 170 -1.42 23.76 17.86
C CYS A 170 -0.78 23.37 19.20
N LEU A 171 -1.17 24.04 20.30
CA LEU A 171 -0.72 23.70 21.65
C LEU A 171 -1.12 22.28 22.05
N TRP A 172 -2.35 21.86 21.73
CA TRP A 172 -2.83 20.50 21.99
C TRP A 172 -2.01 19.47 21.21
N SER A 173 -1.67 19.73 19.95
CA SER A 173 -0.83 18.84 19.14
C SER A 173 0.58 18.66 19.72
N SER A 174 1.22 19.76 20.18
CA SER A 174 2.55 19.70 20.80
C SER A 174 2.51 19.00 22.16
N THR A 175 1.47 19.25 22.94
CA THR A 175 1.27 18.62 24.25
C THR A 175 1.01 17.11 24.11
N MET A 176 0.19 16.72 23.14
CA MET A 176 -0.03 15.31 22.80
C MET A 176 1.26 14.64 22.34
N ASP A 177 2.08 15.30 21.51
CA ASP A 177 3.34 14.74 21.05
C ASP A 177 4.32 14.50 22.21
N LYS A 178 4.40 15.43 23.18
CA LYS A 178 5.15 15.23 24.43
C LYS A 178 4.62 14.03 25.22
N ALA A 179 3.30 13.91 25.38
CA ALA A 179 2.70 12.78 26.08
C ALA A 179 2.98 11.44 25.37
N TYR A 180 2.95 11.42 24.05
CA TYR A 180 3.25 10.28 23.21
C TYR A 180 4.73 9.88 23.30
N ASN A 181 5.65 10.84 23.25
CA ASN A 181 7.07 10.58 23.44
C ASN A 181 7.35 10.10 24.87
N TRP A 182 6.67 10.64 25.88
CA TRP A 182 6.77 10.14 27.25
C TRP A 182 6.35 8.67 27.36
N ARG A 183 5.23 8.28 26.75
CA ARG A 183 4.79 6.87 26.74
C ARG A 183 5.79 5.94 26.05
N ALA A 184 6.36 6.35 24.93
CA ALA A 184 7.40 5.57 24.27
C ALA A 184 8.70 5.49 25.10
N ALA A 185 9.11 6.58 25.76
CA ALA A 185 10.27 6.55 26.65
C ALA A 185 10.03 5.60 27.84
N GLN A 186 8.82 5.61 28.42
CA GLN A 186 8.43 4.68 29.47
C GLN A 186 8.43 3.23 28.97
N SER A 187 7.97 2.98 27.73
CA SER A 187 8.00 1.63 27.17
C SER A 187 9.41 1.10 26.96
N MET A 188 10.41 1.96 26.71
CA MET A 188 11.81 1.51 26.63
C MET A 188 12.33 0.87 27.92
N ILE A 189 11.78 1.27 29.07
CA ILE A 189 12.22 0.79 30.40
C ILE A 189 11.31 -0.36 30.88
N PHE A 190 10.00 -0.19 30.75
CA PHE A 190 9.00 -1.07 31.37
C PHE A 190 8.12 -1.80 30.37
N GLY A 191 8.20 -1.45 29.09
CA GLY A 191 7.35 -2.00 28.04
C GLY A 191 7.74 -3.43 27.67
N GLN A 192 6.72 -4.23 27.32
CA GLN A 192 6.93 -5.54 26.74
C GLN A 192 7.71 -5.40 25.40
N PRO A 193 8.80 -6.16 25.19
CA PRO A 193 9.53 -6.10 23.93
C PRO A 193 8.72 -6.67 22.75
N LEU A 194 8.78 -5.99 21.61
CA LEU A 194 8.30 -6.47 20.31
C LEU A 194 9.42 -6.33 19.29
N VAL A 195 9.81 -7.45 18.68
CA VAL A 195 10.94 -7.50 17.75
C VAL A 195 10.47 -7.44 16.31
N PHE A 196 11.08 -6.54 15.54
CA PHE A 196 11.08 -6.55 14.08
C PHE A 196 12.41 -7.11 13.58
N ASP A 197 12.38 -8.28 12.93
CA ASP A 197 13.55 -8.96 12.41
C ASP A 197 13.95 -8.41 11.03
N MET A 198 15.08 -7.71 10.95
CA MET A 198 15.56 -7.00 9.75
C MET A 198 16.44 -7.87 8.83
N SER A 199 16.39 -9.18 8.97
CA SER A 199 17.26 -10.09 8.21
C SER A 199 16.85 -10.35 6.76
N TYR A 200 15.83 -9.67 6.23
CA TYR A 200 15.16 -9.98 4.95
C TYR A 200 15.55 -9.07 3.78
N GLU A 201 16.60 -8.25 3.94
CA GLU A 201 17.00 -7.28 2.92
C GLU A 201 17.28 -7.94 1.57
N LYS A 202 17.99 -9.07 1.58
CA LYS A 202 18.43 -9.79 0.36
C LYS A 202 17.25 -10.42 -0.39
N GLU A 203 16.15 -10.68 0.30
CA GLU A 203 14.94 -11.25 -0.26
C GLU A 203 14.01 -10.21 -0.88
N MET A 204 14.33 -8.91 -0.81
CA MET A 204 13.45 -7.85 -1.25
C MET A 204 14.08 -6.96 -2.33
N SER A 205 13.24 -6.51 -3.26
CA SER A 205 13.63 -5.41 -4.14
C SER A 205 13.72 -4.10 -3.34
N VAL A 206 14.46 -3.11 -3.86
CA VAL A 206 14.58 -1.78 -3.24
C VAL A 206 13.21 -1.16 -2.93
N ARG A 207 12.24 -1.35 -3.84
CA ARG A 207 10.86 -0.85 -3.64
C ARG A 207 10.13 -1.56 -2.51
N GLU A 208 10.39 -2.85 -2.30
CA GLU A 208 9.84 -3.64 -1.21
C GLU A 208 10.48 -3.25 0.13
N VAL A 209 11.79 -3.00 0.17
CA VAL A 209 12.48 -2.42 1.34
C VAL A 209 11.87 -1.07 1.71
N THR A 210 11.71 -0.15 0.76
CA THR A 210 11.04 1.15 1.02
C THR A 210 9.63 0.97 1.59
N ASN A 211 8.87 -0.01 1.12
CA ASN A 211 7.52 -0.27 1.65
C ASN A 211 7.57 -0.89 3.05
N THR A 212 8.56 -1.74 3.32
CA THR A 212 8.79 -2.33 4.64
C THR A 212 9.08 -1.25 5.67
N VAL A 213 10.02 -0.33 5.36
CA VAL A 213 10.32 0.85 6.20
C VAL A 213 9.08 1.68 6.46
N ARG A 214 8.25 1.94 5.44
CA ARG A 214 6.98 2.67 5.63
C ARG A 214 6.02 1.97 6.57
N GLN A 215 5.87 0.65 6.48
CA GLN A 215 4.97 -0.08 7.38
C GLN A 215 5.49 -0.12 8.82
N ILE A 216 6.81 -0.22 9.01
CA ILE A 216 7.42 -0.12 10.34
C ILE A 216 7.23 1.29 10.90
N ALA A 217 7.38 2.33 10.08
CA ALA A 217 7.14 3.70 10.53
C ALA A 217 5.67 3.96 10.94
N LEU A 218 4.72 3.36 10.21
CA LEU A 218 3.31 3.36 10.62
C LEU A 218 3.11 2.59 11.93
N SER A 219 3.83 1.48 12.11
CA SER A 219 3.79 0.66 13.33
C SER A 219 4.34 1.41 14.54
N GLU A 220 5.47 2.10 14.40
CA GLU A 220 6.03 2.96 15.45
C GLU A 220 5.06 4.09 15.81
N GLY A 221 4.52 4.79 14.80
CA GLY A 221 3.58 5.87 15.03
C GLY A 221 2.25 5.43 15.67
N CYS A 222 1.77 4.20 15.42
CA CYS A 222 0.60 3.69 16.15
C CYS A 222 0.94 3.18 17.55
N ASN A 223 2.11 2.56 17.74
CA ASN A 223 2.61 2.13 19.03
C ASN A 223 2.75 3.31 20.00
N ARG A 224 3.36 4.42 19.55
CA ARG A 224 3.57 5.65 20.35
C ARG A 224 2.26 6.30 20.83
N ARG A 225 1.16 6.05 20.12
CA ARG A 225 -0.19 6.55 20.48
C ARG A 225 -0.96 5.58 21.39
N SER A 226 -0.48 4.35 21.56
CA SER A 226 -1.07 3.39 22.48
C SER A 226 -1.04 3.90 23.93
N LEU A 227 -1.94 3.38 24.76
CA LEU A 227 -1.89 3.61 26.20
C LEU A 227 -0.72 2.85 26.83
N GLU A 228 -0.48 1.63 26.37
CA GLU A 228 0.64 0.80 26.80
C GLU A 228 1.47 0.32 25.59
N PRO A 229 2.39 1.16 25.09
CA PRO A 229 3.22 0.81 23.94
C PRO A 229 4.13 -0.38 24.23
N PHE A 230 4.47 -1.13 23.18
CA PHE A 230 5.61 -2.04 23.20
C PHE A 230 6.92 -1.26 23.25
N HIS A 231 7.97 -1.89 23.77
CA HIS A 231 9.34 -1.51 23.44
C HIS A 231 9.68 -2.11 22.07
N ILE A 232 9.79 -1.28 21.04
CA ILE A 232 10.13 -1.76 19.69
C ILE A 232 11.64 -2.02 19.61
N HIS A 233 12.00 -3.22 19.17
CA HIS A 233 13.38 -3.61 18.86
C HIS A 233 13.52 -3.91 17.36
N LEU A 234 14.43 -3.21 16.68
CA LEU A 234 14.87 -3.54 15.33
C LEU A 234 16.16 -4.36 15.44
N CYS A 235 16.05 -5.69 15.32
CA CYS A 235 17.18 -6.62 15.46
C CYS A 235 17.72 -7.05 14.09
N ASN A 236 18.95 -7.56 14.05
CA ASN A 236 19.68 -7.86 12.82
C ASN A 236 19.76 -6.64 11.87
N PHE A 237 19.75 -5.44 12.45
CA PHE A 237 19.79 -4.19 11.71
C PHE A 237 21.24 -3.80 11.46
N LYS A 238 21.69 -3.90 10.21
CA LYS A 238 23.05 -3.52 9.84
C LYS A 238 23.10 -2.04 9.52
N ASP A 239 24.12 -1.36 10.03
CA ASP A 239 24.49 -0.04 9.55
C ASP A 239 24.85 -0.12 8.06
N ASP A 240 24.66 0.99 7.35
CA ASP A 240 24.80 1.12 5.89
C ASP A 240 23.98 0.16 5.02
N SER A 241 23.02 -0.56 5.60
CA SER A 241 22.06 -1.40 4.88
C SER A 241 21.05 -0.57 4.07
N LEU A 242 20.34 -1.22 3.12
CA LEU A 242 19.24 -0.58 2.40
C LEU A 242 18.12 -0.15 3.35
N TYR A 243 17.87 -0.93 4.41
CA TYR A 243 16.97 -0.49 5.48
C TYR A 243 17.45 0.82 6.10
N HIS A 244 18.71 0.89 6.54
CA HIS A 244 19.27 2.08 7.20
C HIS A 244 19.09 3.33 6.33
N ARG A 245 19.48 3.26 5.05
CA ARG A 245 19.30 4.36 4.11
C ARG A 245 17.85 4.79 3.96
N GLU A 246 16.92 3.85 3.84
CA GLU A 246 15.50 4.15 3.68
C GLU A 246 14.85 4.68 4.97
N PHE A 247 15.29 4.24 6.15
CA PHE A 247 14.87 4.79 7.44
C PHE A 247 15.34 6.23 7.63
N VAL A 248 16.64 6.50 7.39
CA VAL A 248 17.19 7.87 7.44
C VAL A 248 16.46 8.77 6.44
N LYS A 249 16.16 8.29 5.24
CA LYS A 249 15.37 9.04 4.26
C LYS A 249 13.94 9.30 4.71
N HIS A 250 13.30 8.36 5.40
CA HIS A 250 11.92 8.49 5.87
C HIS A 250 11.81 9.48 7.04
N TYR A 251 12.67 9.31 8.04
CA TYR A 251 12.63 10.08 9.29
C TYR A 251 13.52 11.34 9.27
N ARG A 252 14.47 11.43 8.33
CA ARG A 252 15.48 12.49 8.26
C ARG A 252 16.21 12.62 9.59
N GLU A 253 16.36 13.84 10.08
CA GLU A 253 16.98 14.20 11.36
C GLU A 253 16.27 13.56 12.57
N ALA A 254 15.04 13.07 12.43
CA ALA A 254 14.33 12.41 13.51
C ALA A 254 14.77 10.95 13.73
N TRP A 255 15.51 10.33 12.80
CA TRP A 255 15.94 8.93 12.91
C TRP A 255 16.67 8.64 14.23
N GLY A 256 17.67 9.47 14.57
CA GLY A 256 18.42 9.35 15.83
C GLY A 256 17.67 9.78 17.09
N LYS A 257 16.42 10.25 16.95
CA LYS A 257 15.56 10.70 18.06
C LYS A 257 14.41 9.73 18.34
N LEU A 258 14.32 8.63 17.59
CA LEU A 258 13.29 7.63 17.81
C LEU A 258 13.52 6.90 19.13
N LEU A 259 12.43 6.69 19.87
CA LEU A 259 12.42 5.99 21.15
C LEU A 259 12.20 4.49 20.92
N ILE A 260 13.15 3.88 20.20
CA ILE A 260 13.19 2.46 19.85
C ILE A 260 14.63 1.94 20.02
N THR A 261 14.78 0.64 20.21
CA THR A 261 16.12 0.02 20.23
C THR A 261 16.47 -0.51 18.85
N VAL A 262 17.61 -0.08 18.30
CA VAL A 262 18.16 -0.56 17.03
C VAL A 262 19.47 -1.28 17.31
N THR A 263 19.64 -2.48 16.77
CA THR A 263 20.84 -3.31 17.00
C THR A 263 21.10 -4.27 15.85
N ASP A 264 22.37 -4.48 15.56
CA ASP A 264 22.89 -5.46 14.61
C ASP A 264 22.83 -6.90 15.12
N LYS A 265 22.71 -7.09 16.43
CA LYS A 265 22.67 -8.41 17.09
C LYS A 265 21.39 -9.18 16.78
N CYS A 266 21.50 -10.51 16.86
CA CYS A 266 20.34 -11.37 16.77
C CYS A 266 19.49 -11.26 18.04
N TYR A 267 18.16 -11.30 17.89
CA TYR A 267 17.24 -11.30 19.04
C TYR A 267 17.47 -12.48 20.01
N THR A 268 18.08 -13.58 19.57
CA THR A 268 18.46 -14.70 20.44
C THR A 268 19.66 -14.43 21.34
N GLU A 269 20.45 -13.40 21.04
CA GLU A 269 21.58 -12.96 21.87
C GLU A 269 21.16 -11.93 22.92
N ILE A 270 20.05 -11.23 22.67
CA ILE A 270 19.56 -10.13 23.52
C ILE A 270 18.49 -10.63 24.50
N PHE A 271 17.71 -11.63 24.10
CA PHE A 271 16.56 -12.11 24.87
C PHE A 271 16.65 -13.60 25.18
N PRO A 272 16.09 -14.05 26.32
CA PRO A 272 15.96 -15.47 26.65
C PRO A 272 15.17 -16.22 25.58
N LYS A 273 15.77 -17.30 25.06
CA LYS A 273 15.23 -18.04 23.91
C LYS A 273 13.84 -18.65 24.15
N ASP A 274 13.58 -19.07 25.38
CA ASP A 274 12.32 -19.65 25.87
C ASP A 274 11.15 -18.64 25.91
N LYS A 275 11.45 -17.34 25.89
CA LYS A 275 10.46 -16.27 25.81
C LYS A 275 10.13 -15.85 24.39
N LEU A 276 10.93 -16.25 23.39
CA LEU A 276 10.77 -15.80 22.01
C LEU A 276 9.74 -16.63 21.24
N ILE A 277 8.74 -15.94 20.66
CA ILE A 277 7.74 -16.54 19.76
C ILE A 277 7.82 -15.84 18.41
N TYR A 278 8.23 -16.58 17.38
CA TYR A 278 8.27 -16.08 16.01
C TYR A 278 6.89 -16.16 15.35
N LEU A 279 6.30 -15.02 15.04
CA LEU A 279 4.99 -14.94 14.38
C LEU A 279 5.14 -15.13 12.88
N THR A 280 4.51 -16.18 12.35
CA THR A 280 4.50 -16.48 10.92
C THR A 280 3.20 -17.17 10.53
N ALA A 281 2.63 -16.77 9.39
CA ALA A 281 1.40 -17.35 8.86
C ALA A 281 1.55 -18.84 8.49
N ASP A 282 2.78 -19.29 8.25
CA ASP A 282 3.10 -20.67 7.88
C ASP A 282 3.29 -21.60 9.09
N SER A 283 3.17 -21.09 10.33
CA SER A 283 3.34 -21.91 11.53
C SER A 283 2.20 -22.93 11.64
N PRO A 284 2.50 -24.22 11.94
CA PRO A 284 1.46 -25.21 12.23
C PRO A 284 0.77 -24.96 13.58
N LYS A 285 1.45 -24.26 14.50
CA LYS A 285 0.90 -23.90 15.81
C LYS A 285 0.09 -22.60 15.68
N VAL A 286 -1.16 -22.63 16.12
CA VAL A 286 -2.04 -21.45 16.12
C VAL A 286 -2.04 -20.81 17.49
N MET A 287 -1.76 -19.51 17.55
CA MET A 287 -1.78 -18.70 18.76
C MET A 287 -3.22 -18.65 19.32
N LYS A 288 -3.36 -19.01 20.60
CA LYS A 288 -4.67 -19.07 21.29
C LYS A 288 -4.91 -17.84 22.16
N THR A 289 -3.90 -17.44 22.91
CA THR A 289 -3.92 -16.36 23.89
C THR A 289 -2.72 -15.46 23.67
N PHE A 290 -2.86 -14.19 24.05
CA PHE A 290 -1.73 -13.27 24.14
C PHE A 290 -1.09 -13.41 25.51
N GLU A 291 0.19 -13.72 25.53
CA GLU A 291 1.03 -13.85 26.71
C GLU A 291 1.90 -12.58 26.87
N HIS A 292 1.80 -11.93 28.03
CA HIS A 292 2.51 -10.67 28.34
C HIS A 292 3.97 -10.87 28.78
N ASP A 293 4.35 -12.10 29.16
CA ASP A 293 5.71 -12.50 29.54
C ASP A 293 6.57 -12.95 28.34
N LYS A 294 5.92 -13.19 27.19
CA LYS A 294 6.56 -13.58 25.94
C LYS A 294 7.01 -12.37 25.10
N ILE A 295 7.96 -12.61 24.22
CA ILE A 295 8.51 -11.63 23.29
C ILE A 295 8.20 -12.10 21.87
N TYR A 296 7.34 -11.35 21.19
CA TYR A 296 6.92 -11.67 19.83
C TYR A 296 7.93 -11.14 18.81
N ILE A 297 8.21 -11.93 17.79
CA ILE A 297 9.05 -11.54 16.66
C ILE A 297 8.19 -11.48 15.39
N VAL A 298 8.28 -10.38 14.66
CA VAL A 298 7.64 -10.19 13.35
C VAL A 298 8.75 -10.01 12.31
N GLY A 299 8.72 -10.83 11.25
CA GLY A 299 9.67 -10.70 10.15
C GLY A 299 9.43 -9.44 9.32
N SER A 300 10.42 -8.56 9.23
CA SER A 300 10.34 -7.28 8.50
C SER A 300 10.48 -7.47 7.00
N MET A 301 9.48 -8.08 6.37
CA MET A 301 9.47 -8.36 4.93
C MET A 301 8.13 -7.99 4.30
N VAL A 302 8.19 -7.31 3.15
CA VAL A 302 7.03 -7.04 2.29
C VAL A 302 7.29 -7.66 0.93
N ASP A 303 6.54 -8.70 0.59
CA ASP A 303 6.67 -9.41 -0.67
C ASP A 303 5.45 -9.20 -1.58
N LYS A 304 5.69 -8.80 -2.84
CA LYS A 304 4.60 -8.72 -3.84
C LYS A 304 4.17 -10.11 -4.30
N SER A 305 5.13 -11.01 -4.43
CA SER A 305 4.93 -12.44 -4.68
C SER A 305 5.25 -13.19 -3.41
N ILE A 306 4.25 -13.85 -2.83
CA ILE A 306 4.38 -14.47 -1.52
C ILE A 306 5.47 -15.54 -1.53
N LYS A 307 6.46 -15.39 -0.66
CA LYS A 307 7.52 -16.37 -0.43
C LYS A 307 7.17 -17.20 0.81
N THR A 308 6.43 -18.29 0.60
CA THR A 308 5.98 -19.16 1.70
C THR A 308 7.17 -19.83 2.40
N GLY A 309 7.11 -19.91 3.72
CA GLY A 309 8.03 -20.69 4.55
C GLY A 309 9.37 -20.02 4.89
N VAL A 310 9.68 -18.82 4.37
CA VAL A 310 10.98 -18.17 4.61
C VAL A 310 11.19 -17.86 6.10
N SER A 311 10.22 -17.22 6.73
CA SER A 311 10.29 -16.87 8.16
C SER A 311 10.20 -18.10 9.06
N LEU A 312 9.35 -19.08 8.70
CA LEU A 312 9.25 -20.35 9.42
C LEU A 312 10.59 -21.11 9.41
N ALA A 313 11.25 -21.19 8.25
CA ALA A 313 12.53 -21.86 8.11
C ALA A 313 13.62 -21.19 8.97
N ARG A 314 13.67 -19.84 8.98
CA ARG A 314 14.59 -19.07 9.84
C ARG A 314 14.35 -19.34 11.32
N ALA A 315 13.10 -19.27 11.77
CA ALA A 315 12.74 -19.55 13.16
C ALA A 315 13.11 -20.98 13.58
N LYS A 316 12.83 -21.98 12.72
CA LYS A 316 13.18 -23.38 12.97
C LYS A 316 14.69 -23.62 13.06
N ARG A 317 15.49 -23.00 12.19
CA ARG A 317 16.97 -23.11 12.23
C ARG A 317 17.54 -22.59 13.54
N LEU A 318 16.91 -21.56 14.11
CA LEU A 318 17.28 -21.01 15.40
C LEU A 318 16.64 -21.78 16.57
N GLY A 319 15.80 -22.79 16.31
CA GLY A 319 15.11 -23.58 17.33
C GLY A 319 14.12 -22.76 18.16
N LEU A 320 13.43 -21.81 17.53
CA LEU A 320 12.42 -20.97 18.19
C LEU A 320 11.02 -21.56 18.13
N GLU A 321 10.20 -21.21 19.12
CA GLU A 321 8.77 -21.42 19.02
C GLU A 321 8.17 -20.51 17.94
N THR A 322 7.20 -21.05 17.20
CA THR A 322 6.52 -20.34 16.12
C THR A 322 5.02 -20.37 16.33
N ALA A 323 4.32 -19.29 15.98
CA ALA A 323 2.86 -19.23 16.07
C ALA A 323 2.24 -18.46 14.90
N ALA A 324 1.09 -18.92 14.42
CA ALA A 324 0.26 -18.25 13.43
C ALA A 324 -0.95 -17.62 14.11
N LEU A 325 -1.44 -16.49 13.59
CA LEU A 325 -2.69 -15.90 14.06
C LEU A 325 -3.89 -16.84 13.75
N PRO A 326 -4.92 -16.91 14.60
CA PRO A 326 -6.09 -17.76 14.42
C PRO A 326 -7.08 -17.22 13.37
N LEU A 327 -6.59 -16.78 12.21
CA LEU A 327 -7.41 -16.12 11.18
C LEU A 327 -8.58 -16.99 10.72
N GLU A 328 -8.35 -18.27 10.44
CA GLU A 328 -9.41 -19.20 9.99
C GLU A 328 -10.45 -19.51 11.07
N LYS A 329 -10.09 -19.35 12.34
CA LYS A 329 -11.01 -19.57 13.47
C LYS A 329 -12.03 -18.44 13.57
N TYR A 330 -11.60 -17.21 13.32
CA TYR A 330 -12.42 -16.01 13.55
C TYR A 330 -12.95 -15.37 12.28
N LEU A 331 -12.31 -15.56 11.12
CA LEU A 331 -12.66 -14.90 9.86
C LEU A 331 -13.01 -15.92 8.78
N LEU A 332 -14.19 -15.74 8.17
CA LEU A 332 -14.57 -16.48 6.98
C LEU A 332 -13.81 -15.93 5.77
N TRP A 333 -12.63 -16.49 5.54
CA TRP A 333 -11.69 -16.00 4.52
C TRP A 333 -12.28 -16.10 3.11
N SER A 334 -12.14 -15.03 2.32
CA SER A 334 -12.74 -14.96 0.98
C SER A 334 -11.69 -14.86 -0.12
N ARG A 335 -10.72 -13.96 0.01
CA ARG A 335 -9.72 -13.71 -1.03
C ARG A 335 -8.41 -13.17 -0.48
N GLY A 336 -7.33 -13.51 -1.19
CA GLY A 336 -6.00 -12.96 -0.95
C GLY A 336 -5.25 -13.77 0.11
N ALA A 337 -3.99 -13.42 0.31
CA ALA A 337 -3.13 -14.16 1.22
C ALA A 337 -3.33 -13.75 2.67
N LYS A 338 -3.10 -14.73 3.55
CA LYS A 338 -3.18 -14.61 5.00
C LYS A 338 -1.97 -13.90 5.62
N ASN A 339 -0.97 -13.56 4.81
CA ASN A 339 0.11 -12.67 5.19
C ASN A 339 -0.46 -11.25 5.38
N LEU A 340 -0.33 -10.74 6.60
CA LEU A 340 -0.73 -9.39 6.97
C LEU A 340 0.49 -8.46 6.90
N THR A 341 0.24 -7.17 6.76
CA THR A 341 1.30 -6.16 6.74
C THR A 341 1.83 -5.88 8.15
N LEU A 342 3.01 -5.29 8.27
CA LEU A 342 3.65 -5.05 9.57
C LEU A 342 2.82 -4.11 10.45
N ASP A 343 2.23 -3.08 9.84
CA ASP A 343 1.31 -2.15 10.52
C ASP A 343 0.03 -2.85 11.00
N GLN A 344 -0.52 -3.80 10.22
CA GLN A 344 -1.67 -4.62 10.64
C GLN A 344 -1.29 -5.52 11.82
N MET A 345 -0.12 -6.15 11.78
CA MET A 345 0.40 -6.96 12.88
C MET A 345 0.54 -6.13 14.16
N MET A 346 1.10 -4.92 14.06
CA MET A 346 1.22 -4.02 15.20
C MET A 346 -0.15 -3.67 15.80
N HIS A 347 -1.13 -3.29 14.98
CA HIS A 347 -2.48 -3.00 15.47
C HIS A 347 -3.15 -4.21 16.15
N ILE A 348 -2.99 -5.41 15.57
CA ILE A 348 -3.50 -6.65 16.14
C ILE A 348 -2.85 -6.92 17.50
N LEU A 349 -1.52 -6.86 17.58
CA LEU A 349 -0.78 -7.16 18.81
C LEU A 349 -1.06 -6.14 19.92
N LEU A 350 -1.14 -4.85 19.60
CA LEU A 350 -1.53 -3.81 20.56
C LEU A 350 -2.95 -4.06 21.10
N THR A 351 -3.90 -4.38 20.22
CA THR A 351 -5.27 -4.66 20.63
C THR A 351 -5.38 -5.90 21.50
N LEU A 352 -4.62 -6.96 21.17
CA LEU A 352 -4.56 -8.17 21.99
C LEU A 352 -3.91 -7.93 23.34
N LYS A 353 -2.85 -7.11 23.39
CA LYS A 353 -2.20 -6.72 24.64
C LYS A 353 -3.17 -6.01 25.58
N ASP A 354 -4.00 -5.14 25.03
CA ASP A 354 -4.96 -4.34 25.81
C ASP A 354 -6.23 -5.11 26.20
N THR A 355 -6.77 -5.95 25.31
CA THR A 355 -8.12 -6.53 25.50
C THR A 355 -8.19 -8.04 25.50
N ALA A 356 -7.13 -8.74 25.11
CA ALA A 356 -7.11 -10.19 24.88
C ALA A 356 -8.24 -10.71 23.97
N ASP A 357 -8.86 -9.84 23.16
CA ASP A 357 -10.01 -10.17 22.32
C ASP A 357 -9.60 -10.26 20.85
N TRP A 358 -9.57 -11.49 20.33
CA TRP A 358 -9.30 -11.78 18.93
C TRP A 358 -10.31 -11.16 17.96
N LYS A 359 -11.60 -11.03 18.32
CA LYS A 359 -12.58 -10.42 17.42
C LYS A 359 -12.23 -8.95 17.19
N LYS A 360 -12.02 -8.20 18.28
CA LYS A 360 -11.61 -6.79 18.24
C LYS A 360 -10.28 -6.62 17.50
N ALA A 361 -9.29 -7.45 17.81
CA ALA A 361 -7.97 -7.37 17.17
C ALA A 361 -8.02 -7.66 15.66
N LEU A 362 -8.85 -8.62 15.23
CA LEU A 362 -8.93 -9.00 13.82
C LEU A 362 -9.79 -8.05 12.98
N GLU A 363 -10.41 -7.01 13.55
CA GLU A 363 -11.05 -5.93 12.80
C GLU A 363 -10.05 -5.13 11.96
N PHE A 364 -8.76 -5.14 12.34
CA PHE A 364 -7.67 -4.51 11.60
C PHE A 364 -7.27 -5.31 10.35
N VAL A 365 -7.79 -6.53 10.15
CA VAL A 365 -7.66 -7.24 8.88
C VAL A 365 -8.51 -6.53 7.82
N PRO A 366 -8.01 -6.26 6.61
CA PRO A 366 -8.79 -5.58 5.58
C PRO A 366 -10.09 -6.32 5.25
N LYS A 367 -11.24 -5.64 5.39
CA LYS A 367 -12.59 -6.20 5.14
C LYS A 367 -12.74 -6.91 3.79
N ARG A 368 -12.00 -6.49 2.76
CA ARG A 368 -11.98 -7.14 1.43
C ARG A 368 -11.42 -8.57 1.43
N LYS A 369 -10.73 -9.01 2.50
CA LYS A 369 -10.10 -10.34 2.60
C LYS A 369 -11.04 -11.41 3.18
N TYR A 370 -12.15 -11.03 3.82
CA TYR A 370 -13.08 -11.95 4.47
C TYR A 370 -14.54 -11.54 4.29
N CYS A 371 -15.48 -12.48 4.40
CA CYS A 371 -16.92 -12.22 4.23
C CYS A 371 -17.62 -11.83 5.54
N GLY A 372 -17.07 -12.23 6.68
CA GLY A 372 -17.60 -11.90 8.00
C GLY A 372 -16.84 -12.63 9.12
N PHE A 373 -17.16 -12.28 10.36
CA PHE A 373 -16.67 -13.03 11.52
C PHE A 373 -17.44 -14.34 11.67
N VAL A 374 -16.71 -15.37 12.10
CA VAL A 374 -17.24 -16.70 12.37
C VAL A 374 -18.01 -16.64 13.70
N ASN A 375 -19.34 -16.73 13.62
CA ASN A 375 -20.23 -16.73 14.80
C ASN A 375 -20.68 -18.15 15.23
N LYS A 376 -20.37 -19.18 14.43
CA LYS A 376 -20.70 -20.61 14.63
C LYS A 376 -19.55 -21.51 14.11
N PRO A 377 -19.46 -22.80 14.43
CA PRO A 377 -18.31 -23.64 14.05
C PRO A 377 -18.02 -23.62 12.55
N VAL A 378 -16.73 -23.45 12.19
CA VAL A 378 -16.22 -23.25 10.82
C VAL A 378 -16.70 -24.31 9.81
N LYS A 379 -16.98 -25.54 10.28
CA LYS A 379 -17.44 -26.65 9.43
C LYS A 379 -18.82 -26.42 8.81
N GLU A 380 -19.73 -25.73 9.49
CA GLU A 380 -21.07 -25.44 8.96
C GLU A 380 -21.04 -24.26 7.99
N LEU A 381 -20.26 -23.23 8.31
CA LEU A 381 -20.12 -22.03 7.49
C LEU A 381 -19.34 -22.25 6.19
N LYS A 382 -18.32 -23.14 6.19
CA LYS A 382 -17.64 -23.54 4.94
C LYS A 382 -18.63 -24.22 3.98
N LYS A 383 -19.47 -25.13 4.48
CA LYS A 383 -20.54 -25.75 3.67
C LYS A 383 -21.51 -24.71 3.12
N THR A 384 -21.90 -23.71 3.92
CA THR A 384 -22.80 -22.64 3.45
C THR A 384 -22.13 -21.73 2.42
N LEU A 385 -20.85 -21.37 2.62
CA LEU A 385 -20.10 -20.53 1.68
C LEU A 385 -19.85 -21.26 0.36
N ASP A 386 -19.49 -22.54 0.41
CA ASP A 386 -19.31 -23.39 -0.77
C ASP A 386 -20.63 -23.54 -1.53
N LEU A 387 -21.76 -23.70 -0.82
CA LEU A 387 -23.09 -23.70 -1.42
C LEU A 387 -23.42 -22.34 -2.08
N ILE A 388 -23.14 -21.22 -1.42
CA ILE A 388 -23.37 -19.87 -1.97
C ILE A 388 -22.50 -19.62 -3.21
N ASN A 389 -21.24 -20.03 -3.17
CA ASN A 389 -20.33 -19.91 -4.31
C ASN A 389 -20.79 -20.78 -5.49
N THR A 390 -21.26 -22.00 -5.21
CA THR A 390 -21.84 -22.90 -6.21
C THR A 390 -23.12 -22.32 -6.82
N LEU A 391 -24.00 -21.73 -6.00
CA LEU A 391 -25.23 -21.08 -6.47
C LEU A 391 -24.94 -19.79 -7.27
N ARG A 392 -23.91 -19.02 -6.91
CA ARG A 392 -23.46 -17.85 -7.70
C ARG A 392 -22.85 -18.26 -9.04
N LEU A 393 -22.08 -19.34 -9.07
CA LEU A 393 -21.55 -19.93 -10.31
C LEU A 393 -22.68 -20.49 -11.19
N GLY A 394 -23.71 -21.09 -10.58
CA GLY A 394 -24.92 -21.57 -11.26
C GLY A 394 -25.75 -20.44 -11.87
N LYS A 395 -26.01 -19.36 -11.12
CA LYS A 395 -26.72 -18.16 -11.62
C LYS A 395 -25.96 -17.47 -12.76
N GLY A 396 -24.63 -17.38 -12.66
CA GLY A 396 -23.81 -16.87 -13.76
C GLY A 396 -23.91 -17.70 -15.04
N ARG A 397 -24.03 -19.04 -14.93
CA ARG A 397 -24.24 -19.93 -16.09
C ARG A 397 -25.66 -19.83 -16.65
N GLU A 398 -26.68 -19.70 -15.82
CA GLU A 398 -28.06 -19.48 -16.28
C GLU A 398 -28.25 -18.11 -16.96
N GLU A 399 -27.63 -17.04 -16.44
CA GLU A 399 -27.67 -15.72 -17.07
C GLU A 399 -26.94 -15.73 -18.42
N VAL A 400 -25.77 -16.37 -18.51
CA VAL A 400 -25.05 -16.55 -19.78
C VAL A 400 -25.86 -17.41 -20.75
N GLY A 401 -26.53 -18.46 -20.28
CA GLY A 401 -27.42 -19.30 -21.09
C GLY A 401 -28.65 -18.55 -21.61
N LYS A 402 -29.29 -17.72 -20.77
CA LYS A 402 -30.42 -16.86 -21.16
C LYS A 402 -29.99 -15.75 -22.13
N GLN A 403 -28.78 -15.20 -21.97
CA GLN A 403 -28.19 -14.23 -22.90
C GLN A 403 -27.89 -14.90 -24.26
N PHE A 404 -27.34 -16.12 -24.24
CA PHE A 404 -27.10 -16.93 -25.45
C PHE A 404 -28.40 -17.28 -26.18
N ALA A 405 -29.44 -17.73 -25.46
CA ALA A 405 -30.74 -18.04 -26.03
C ALA A 405 -31.46 -16.82 -26.63
N LYS A 406 -31.38 -15.64 -25.97
CA LYS A 406 -31.87 -14.37 -26.52
C LYS A 406 -31.14 -13.95 -27.79
N ASN A 407 -29.82 -14.15 -27.84
CA ASN A 407 -29.01 -13.82 -29.02
C ASN A 407 -29.26 -14.79 -30.19
N TYR A 408 -29.54 -16.06 -29.91
CA TYR A 408 -29.91 -17.04 -30.94
C TYR A 408 -31.31 -16.77 -31.53
N SER A 409 -32.30 -16.43 -30.69
CA SER A 409 -33.66 -16.12 -31.14
C SER A 409 -33.74 -14.87 -32.03
N LYS A 410 -32.87 -13.87 -31.82
CA LYS A 410 -32.79 -12.69 -32.69
C LYS A 410 -32.24 -12.99 -34.10
N LYS A 411 -31.46 -14.06 -34.27
CA LYS A 411 -30.83 -14.40 -35.55
C LYS A 411 -31.77 -15.11 -36.54
N TYR A 412 -32.92 -15.57 -36.07
CA TYR A 412 -33.95 -16.25 -36.90
C TYR A 412 -35.19 -15.37 -37.19
N LYS A 413 -35.18 -14.09 -36.80
CA LYS A 413 -36.23 -13.11 -37.17
C LYS A 413 -35.79 -12.10 -38.24
N LEU A 414 -34.67 -12.37 -38.90
CA LEU A 414 -34.14 -11.62 -40.05
C LEU A 414 -33.83 -12.62 -41.17
N LYS A 415 -34.89 -13.22 -41.70
CA LYS A 415 -34.95 -13.80 -43.05
C LYS A 415 -36.38 -13.71 -43.54
#